data_AF-A0A453SL18-F1
#
_entry.id   AF-A0A453SL18-F1
#
_cell.length_a   1.000
_cell.length_b   1.000
_cell.length_c   1.000
_cell.angle_alpha   90.00
_cell.angle_beta   90.00
_cell.angle_gamma   90.00
#
_symmetry.space_group_name_H-M   'P 1'
#
loop_
_entity.id
_entity.type
_entity.pdbx_description
1 polymer ?
#
loop_
_entity_poly.entity_id
_entity_poly.type
_entity_poly.pdbx_seq_one_letter_code
_entity_poly.pdbx_strand_id
1 'polypeptide(L)'
;MQVSRHLFRWTKEIAYADYYERALINGVLSIQRGRDPGVMIYMLPQGPGRSKAVSYHGWGTQYDSFWCCYGTGIESFSKLGDSIYFEEKGGKPALYIVQYIPSTFNWRSVGLTVTQQVKPLSSSDQNLQVSLSISAKVKQKTFSMMIRWKG
;
A
#
# COMPACT_ATOMS: atom_id res chain seq x y z
N MET A 1 -0.23 -10.92 0.68
CA MET A 1 0.58 -9.68 0.63
C MET A 1 1.98 -9.86 1.22
N GLN A 2 2.12 -10.42 2.43
CA GLN A 2 3.42 -10.59 3.11
C GLN A 2 4.47 -11.34 2.27
N VAL A 3 4.09 -12.44 1.61
CA VAL A 3 4.99 -13.21 0.73
C VAL A 3 5.54 -12.34 -0.41
N SER A 4 4.66 -11.64 -1.13
CA SER A 4 5.05 -10.73 -2.23
C SER A 4 6.03 -9.65 -1.76
N ARG A 5 5.78 -9.08 -0.58
CA ARG A 5 6.68 -8.11 0.05
C ARG A 5 8.07 -8.71 0.31
N HIS A 6 8.15 -9.92 0.83
CA HIS A 6 9.43 -10.59 1.08
C HIS A 6 10.17 -10.93 -0.21
N LEU A 7 9.46 -11.44 -1.22
CA LEU A 7 10.03 -11.71 -2.54
C LEU A 7 10.56 -10.43 -3.18
N PHE A 8 9.82 -9.32 -3.12
CA PHE A 8 10.30 -8.03 -3.60
C PHE A 8 11.58 -7.59 -2.86
N ARG A 9 11.64 -7.76 -1.52
CA ARG A 9 12.83 -7.39 -0.74
C ARG A 9 14.09 -8.13 -1.18
N TRP A 10 13.96 -9.39 -1.59
CA TRP A 10 15.09 -10.23 -2.02
C TRP A 10 15.46 -10.06 -3.49
N THR A 11 14.46 -9.99 -4.37
CA THR A 11 14.66 -10.05 -5.83
C THR A 11 14.66 -8.67 -6.49
N LYS A 12 13.99 -7.69 -5.89
CA LYS A 12 13.67 -6.38 -6.48
C LYS A 12 12.85 -6.46 -7.78
N GLU A 13 12.26 -7.61 -8.09
CA GLU A 13 11.43 -7.78 -9.28
C GLU A 13 10.11 -6.99 -9.14
N ILE A 14 9.86 -6.11 -10.10
CA ILE A 14 8.71 -5.19 -10.09
C ILE A 14 7.37 -5.94 -10.08
N ALA A 15 7.32 -7.15 -10.65
CA ALA A 15 6.12 -7.99 -10.66
C ALA A 15 5.53 -8.22 -9.26
N TYR A 16 6.38 -8.34 -8.22
CA TYR A 16 5.92 -8.48 -6.85
C TYR A 16 5.33 -7.19 -6.28
N ALA A 17 5.84 -6.03 -6.68
CA ALA A 17 5.27 -4.73 -6.29
C ALA A 17 3.91 -4.48 -6.98
N ASP A 18 3.78 -4.87 -8.25
CA ASP A 18 2.51 -4.78 -9.00
C ASP A 18 1.45 -5.72 -8.44
N TYR A 19 1.81 -6.96 -8.14
CA TYR A 19 0.91 -7.87 -7.44
C TYR A 19 0.49 -7.32 -6.07
N TYR A 20 1.44 -6.77 -5.31
CA TYR A 20 1.16 -6.19 -4.00
C TYR A 20 0.14 -5.05 -4.09
N GLU A 21 0.32 -4.12 -5.02
CA GLU A 21 -0.61 -3.01 -5.22
C GLU A 21 -2.02 -3.52 -5.58
N ARG A 22 -2.12 -4.45 -6.53
CA ARG A 22 -3.41 -5.03 -6.94
C ARG A 22 -4.12 -5.71 -5.77
N ALA A 23 -3.38 -6.49 -4.98
CA ALA A 23 -3.91 -7.17 -3.80
C ALA A 23 -4.32 -6.19 -2.69
N LEU A 24 -3.57 -5.08 -2.53
CA LEU A 24 -3.87 -4.05 -1.55
C LEU A 24 -5.15 -3.29 -1.91
N ILE A 25 -5.23 -2.75 -3.13
CA ILE A 25 -6.35 -1.89 -3.56
C ILE A 25 -7.63 -2.71 -3.74
N ASN A 26 -7.55 -3.82 -4.49
CA ASN A 26 -8.74 -4.59 -4.86
C ASN A 26 -9.10 -5.67 -3.84
N GLY A 27 -8.11 -6.17 -3.10
CA GLY A 27 -8.32 -7.13 -2.03
C GLY A 27 -8.60 -6.41 -0.73
N VAL A 28 -7.54 -5.94 -0.07
CA VAL A 28 -7.57 -5.48 1.33
C VAL A 28 -8.41 -4.22 1.54
N LEU A 29 -8.19 -3.14 0.79
CA LEU A 29 -8.98 -1.92 0.99
C LEU A 29 -10.47 -2.16 0.68
N SER A 30 -10.78 -3.15 -0.14
CA SER A 30 -12.14 -3.46 -0.54
C SER A 30 -12.95 -4.19 0.55
N ILE A 31 -12.31 -4.86 1.52
CA ILE A 31 -13.05 -5.68 2.50
C ILE A 31 -13.67 -4.87 3.64
N GLN A 32 -13.21 -3.64 3.88
CA GLN A 32 -13.76 -2.77 4.90
C GLN A 32 -14.83 -1.85 4.32
N ARG A 33 -15.91 -1.64 5.08
CA ARG A 33 -16.98 -0.72 4.70
C ARG A 33 -16.47 0.71 4.84
N GLY A 34 -16.33 1.42 3.73
CA GLY A 34 -15.65 2.73 3.70
C GLY A 34 -16.28 3.82 4.60
N ARG A 35 -17.57 3.71 4.93
CA ARG A 35 -18.26 4.64 5.85
C ARG A 35 -18.28 4.18 7.30
N ASP A 36 -17.93 2.92 7.55
CA ASP A 36 -18.08 2.26 8.86
C ASP A 36 -16.77 1.54 9.22
N PRO A 37 -15.79 2.25 9.82
CA PRO A 37 -14.51 1.66 10.16
C PRO A 37 -14.65 0.44 11.08
N GLY A 38 -13.84 -0.59 10.81
CA GLY A 38 -13.89 -1.87 11.54
C GLY A 38 -15.01 -2.82 11.11
N VAL A 39 -15.97 -2.38 10.29
CA VAL A 39 -16.95 -3.27 9.67
C VAL A 39 -16.36 -3.89 8.42
N MET A 40 -16.14 -5.20 8.43
CA MET A 40 -15.48 -5.94 7.35
C MET A 40 -16.33 -7.11 6.85
N ILE A 41 -16.04 -7.59 5.64
CA ILE A 41 -16.60 -8.85 5.11
C ILE A 41 -15.63 -10.01 5.30
N TYR A 42 -16.18 -11.21 5.42
CA TYR A 42 -15.38 -12.45 5.36
C TYR A 42 -15.08 -12.87 3.92
N MET A 43 -16.10 -12.89 3.07
CA MET A 43 -16.00 -13.30 1.66
C MET A 43 -16.19 -12.09 0.75
N LEU A 44 -15.27 -11.90 -0.20
CA LEU A 44 -15.40 -10.88 -1.24
C LEU A 44 -16.06 -11.50 -2.48
N PRO A 45 -17.37 -11.24 -2.74
CA PRO A 45 -18.05 -11.80 -3.90
C PRO A 45 -17.47 -11.23 -5.21
N GLN A 46 -17.22 -12.10 -6.18
CA GLN A 46 -16.66 -11.76 -7.50
C GLN A 46 -17.68 -11.89 -8.65
N GLY A 47 -18.88 -12.39 -8.36
CA GLY A 47 -19.92 -12.58 -9.38
C GLY A 47 -20.53 -11.25 -9.84
N PRO A 48 -20.93 -11.14 -11.12
CA PRO A 48 -21.56 -9.92 -11.63
C PRO A 48 -22.86 -9.62 -10.87
N GLY A 49 -23.08 -8.34 -10.53
CA GLY A 49 -24.28 -7.88 -9.81
C GLY A 49 -24.37 -8.31 -8.34
N ARG A 50 -23.36 -8.99 -7.78
CA ARG A 50 -23.37 -9.45 -6.39
C ARG A 50 -22.99 -8.33 -5.43
N SER A 51 -23.79 -8.16 -4.38
CA SER A 51 -23.51 -7.20 -3.30
C SER A 51 -22.61 -7.82 -2.24
N LYS A 52 -21.66 -7.04 -1.71
CA LYS A 52 -20.86 -7.39 -0.51
C LYS A 52 -21.72 -7.66 0.72
N ALA A 53 -22.90 -7.03 0.79
CA ALA A 53 -23.87 -7.26 1.86
C ALA A 53 -24.60 -8.62 1.73
N VAL A 54 -24.64 -9.20 0.52
CA VAL A 54 -25.39 -10.43 0.21
C VAL A 54 -24.41 -11.58 0.00
N SER A 55 -23.81 -12.02 1.10
CA SER A 55 -22.96 -13.21 1.19
C SER A 55 -23.37 -14.04 2.40
N TYR A 56 -22.87 -15.28 2.53
CA TYR A 56 -23.15 -16.14 3.68
C TYR A 56 -22.88 -15.46 5.04
N HIS A 57 -21.86 -14.59 5.11
CA HIS A 57 -21.51 -13.84 6.33
C HIS A 57 -22.03 -12.40 6.33
N GLY A 58 -22.36 -11.84 5.17
CA GLY A 58 -22.69 -10.42 5.02
C GLY A 58 -21.57 -9.49 5.48
N TRP A 59 -21.95 -8.28 5.91
CA TRP A 59 -21.08 -7.40 6.68
C TRP A 59 -21.09 -7.84 8.14
N GLY A 60 -19.92 -7.90 8.77
CA GLY A 60 -19.88 -8.14 10.21
C GLY A 60 -20.35 -6.93 11.03
N THR A 61 -20.33 -7.09 12.34
CA THR A 61 -20.63 -6.04 13.33
C THR A 61 -19.36 -5.68 14.11
N GLN A 62 -19.39 -4.53 14.78
CA GLN A 62 -18.24 -4.05 15.55
C GLN A 62 -17.93 -4.94 16.77
N TYR A 63 -18.96 -5.58 17.36
CA TYR A 63 -18.84 -6.24 18.66
C TYR A 63 -19.16 -7.73 18.64
N ASP A 64 -19.62 -8.30 17.53
CA ASP A 64 -20.10 -9.71 17.48
C ASP A 64 -19.54 -10.51 16.31
N SER A 65 -18.68 -9.92 15.48
CA SER A 65 -18.07 -10.59 14.32
C SER A 65 -16.58 -10.82 14.51
N PHE A 66 -16.23 -11.95 15.14
CA PHE A 66 -14.85 -12.33 15.47
C PHE A 66 -14.33 -13.49 14.62
N TRP A 67 -14.59 -13.46 13.32
CA TRP A 67 -14.10 -14.49 12.42
C TRP A 67 -12.58 -14.37 12.21
N CYS A 68 -11.92 -15.45 11.78
CA CYS A 68 -10.46 -15.43 11.56
C CYS A 68 -9.98 -14.35 10.56
N CYS A 69 -10.82 -13.96 9.60
CA CYS A 69 -10.51 -12.87 8.66
C CYS A 69 -10.43 -11.48 9.32
N TYR A 70 -11.12 -11.25 10.44
CA TYR A 70 -11.10 -9.94 11.12
C TYR A 70 -9.73 -9.62 11.70
N GLY A 71 -9.09 -10.58 12.38
CA GLY A 71 -7.74 -10.39 12.93
C GLY A 71 -6.72 -10.07 11.83
N THR A 72 -6.76 -10.84 10.74
CA THR A 72 -5.89 -10.61 9.57
C THR A 72 -6.20 -9.27 8.88
N GLY A 73 -7.47 -8.90 8.80
CA GLY A 73 -7.93 -7.62 8.26
C GLY A 73 -7.38 -6.45 9.06
N ILE A 74 -7.59 -6.45 10.38
CA ILE A 74 -7.07 -5.42 11.29
C ILE A 74 -5.55 -5.30 11.19
N GLU A 75 -4.82 -6.42 11.19
CA GLU A 75 -3.37 -6.41 10.99
C GLU A 75 -2.99 -5.73 9.66
N SER A 76 -3.69 -6.07 8.57
CA SER A 76 -3.43 -5.49 7.25
C SER A 76 -3.69 -3.98 7.22
N PHE A 77 -4.79 -3.51 7.81
CA PHE A 77 -5.12 -2.08 7.89
C PHE A 77 -4.17 -1.29 8.81
N SER A 78 -3.60 -1.94 9.83
CA SER A 78 -2.59 -1.32 10.69
C SER A 78 -1.23 -1.10 9.99
N LYS A 79 -0.99 -1.81 8.88
CA LYS A 79 0.30 -1.85 8.16
C LYS A 79 0.22 -1.29 6.74
N LEU A 80 -0.79 -0.49 6.39
CA LEU A 80 -0.94 0.07 5.03
C LEU A 80 0.30 0.84 4.52
N GLY A 81 1.07 1.44 5.43
CA GLY A 81 2.29 2.18 5.11
C GLY A 81 3.57 1.34 4.98
N ASP A 82 3.54 0.05 5.31
CA ASP A 82 4.76 -0.76 5.53
C ASP A 82 5.53 -1.15 4.26
N SER A 83 4.88 -0.99 3.10
CA SER A 83 5.35 -1.46 1.79
C SER A 83 5.32 -0.36 0.74
N ILE A 84 5.29 0.91 1.16
CA ILE A 84 5.42 2.05 0.24
C ILE A 84 6.87 2.24 -0.19
N TYR A 85 7.79 2.11 0.76
CA TYR A 85 9.22 2.38 0.60
C TYR A 85 10.05 1.16 1.03
N PHE A 86 11.12 0.86 0.28
CA PHE A 86 12.11 -0.15 0.68
C PHE A 86 13.51 0.44 0.61
N GLU A 87 14.22 0.40 1.75
CA GLU A 87 15.62 0.78 1.82
C GLU A 87 16.53 -0.38 1.41
N GLU A 88 17.63 -0.05 0.75
CA GLU A 88 18.74 -0.96 0.50
C GLU A 88 20.04 -0.33 1.05
N LYS A 89 20.67 -1.07 1.95
CA LYS A 89 21.93 -0.68 2.59
C LYS A 89 23.08 -1.20 1.74
N GLY A 90 24.11 -0.39 1.56
CA GLY A 90 25.30 -0.71 0.79
C GLY A 90 26.25 0.48 0.72
N GLY A 91 27.31 0.39 -0.08
CA GLY A 91 28.27 1.49 -0.27
C GLY A 91 27.61 2.77 -0.80
N LYS A 92 26.56 2.62 -1.62
CA LYS A 92 25.66 3.69 -2.03
C LYS A 92 24.23 3.34 -1.57
N PRO A 93 23.66 4.03 -0.57
CA PRO A 93 22.31 3.73 -0.09
C PRO A 93 21.28 3.99 -1.20
N ALA A 94 20.29 3.09 -1.31
CA ALA A 94 19.21 3.21 -2.27
C ALA A 94 17.84 3.16 -1.59
N LEU A 95 16.89 3.92 -2.15
CA LEU A 95 15.49 3.93 -1.74
C LEU A 95 14.62 3.53 -2.93
N TYR A 96 13.82 2.49 -2.76
CA TYR A 96 12.83 2.04 -3.73
C TYR A 96 11.46 2.60 -3.32
N ILE A 97 10.82 3.35 -4.23
CA ILE A 97 9.45 3.84 -4.09
C ILE A 97 8.56 2.96 -4.96
N VAL A 98 7.75 2.12 -4.32
CA VAL A 98 7.02 1.04 -5.02
C VAL A 98 5.51 1.14 -4.93
N GLN A 99 4.96 1.96 -4.04
CA GLN A 99 3.53 2.27 -4.00
C GLN A 99 3.35 3.78 -4.11
N TYR A 100 2.29 4.19 -4.83
CA TYR A 100 1.95 5.60 -4.96
C TYR A 100 0.85 5.98 -3.96
N ILE A 101 1.22 6.06 -2.68
CA ILE A 101 0.32 6.41 -1.58
C ILE A 101 0.84 7.71 -0.94
N PRO A 102 -0.02 8.74 -0.77
CA PRO A 102 0.36 9.99 -0.09
C PRO A 102 1.00 9.71 1.27
N SER A 103 2.25 10.13 1.44
CA SER A 103 3.03 9.77 2.61
C SER A 103 4.30 10.62 2.73
N THR A 104 4.83 10.69 3.95
CA THR A 104 6.13 11.31 4.24
C THR A 104 7.07 10.25 4.80
N PHE A 105 8.18 10.03 4.12
CA PHE A 105 9.22 9.08 4.52
C PHE A 105 10.44 9.82 5.06
N ASN A 106 10.76 9.56 6.33
CA ASN A 106 11.93 10.12 6.99
C ASN A 106 13.11 9.14 6.88
N TRP A 107 13.96 9.35 5.89
CA TRP A 107 15.14 8.52 5.63
C TRP A 107 16.31 8.93 6.55
N ARG A 108 16.24 8.48 7.80
CA ARG A 108 17.14 8.92 8.88
C ARG A 108 18.61 8.60 8.61
N SER A 109 18.93 7.48 7.97
CA SER A 109 20.30 7.03 7.69
C SER A 109 21.04 7.93 6.69
N VAL A 110 20.30 8.58 5.79
CA VAL A 110 20.82 9.53 4.78
C VAL A 110 20.54 10.98 5.16
N GLY A 111 19.63 11.23 6.12
CA GLY A 111 19.27 12.57 6.58
C GLY A 111 18.33 13.32 5.64
N LEU A 112 17.49 12.57 4.92
CA LEU A 112 16.53 13.09 3.94
C LEU A 112 15.09 12.84 4.38
N THR A 113 14.19 13.69 3.92
CA THR A 113 12.75 13.49 3.97
C THR A 113 12.20 13.50 2.55
N VAL A 114 11.51 12.43 2.18
CA VAL A 114 10.81 12.30 0.90
C VAL A 114 9.31 12.44 1.18
N THR A 115 8.68 13.42 0.55
CA THR A 115 7.23 13.64 0.64
C THR A 115 6.62 13.27 -0.70
N GLN A 116 5.61 12.42 -0.65
CA GLN A 116 4.83 12.00 -1.81
C GLN A 116 3.42 12.58 -1.73
N GLN A 117 2.99 13.23 -2.79
CA GLN A 117 1.63 13.68 -2.99
C GLN A 117 1.06 13.01 -4.24
N VAL A 118 -0.18 12.53 -4.14
CA VAL A 118 -0.88 11.87 -5.24
C VAL A 118 -2.18 12.63 -5.46
N LYS A 119 -2.41 13.08 -6.70
CA LYS A 119 -3.67 13.71 -7.07
C LYS A 119 -4.78 12.66 -6.98
N PRO A 120 -5.92 12.95 -6.31
CA PRO A 120 -7.05 12.02 -6.30
C PRO A 120 -7.48 11.67 -7.71
N LEU A 121 -7.72 10.37 -7.95
CA LEU A 121 -8.22 9.89 -9.23
C LEU A 121 -9.67 10.40 -9.42
N SER A 122 -9.97 10.88 -10.62
CA SER A 122 -11.34 11.20 -11.06
C SER A 122 -11.66 10.44 -12.34
N SER A 123 -12.94 10.17 -12.60
CA SER A 123 -13.35 9.53 -13.86
C SER A 123 -13.02 10.36 -15.09
N SER A 124 -12.85 11.67 -14.92
CA SER A 124 -12.51 12.63 -15.96
C SER A 124 -11.00 12.73 -16.28
N ASP A 125 -10.12 12.29 -15.37
CA ASP A 125 -8.66 12.33 -15.56
C ASP A 125 -8.11 10.92 -15.40
N GLN A 126 -7.78 10.28 -16.52
CA GLN A 126 -7.23 8.92 -16.54
C GLN A 126 -5.75 8.87 -16.17
N ASN A 127 -5.11 10.02 -15.92
CA ASN A 127 -3.70 10.07 -15.59
C ASN A 127 -3.48 10.05 -14.09
N LEU A 128 -2.62 9.14 -13.63
CA LEU A 128 -2.10 9.18 -12.28
C LEU A 128 -1.01 10.27 -12.18
N GLN A 129 -1.24 11.29 -11.35
CA GLN A 129 -0.25 12.34 -11.10
C GLN A 129 0.34 12.19 -9.70
N VAL A 130 1.67 12.02 -9.65
CA VAL A 130 2.44 11.87 -8.42
C VAL A 130 3.54 12.93 -8.37
N SER A 131 3.57 13.70 -7.29
CA SER A 131 4.61 14.70 -7.01
C SER A 131 5.50 14.20 -5.88
N LEU A 132 6.81 14.19 -6.11
CA LEU A 132 7.83 13.81 -5.13
C LEU A 132 8.66 15.04 -4.76
N SER A 133 8.63 15.41 -3.49
CA SER A 133 9.43 16.50 -2.93
C SER A 133 10.48 15.93 -1.98
N ILE A 134 11.74 16.32 -2.17
CA ILE A 134 12.86 15.85 -1.34
C ILE A 134 13.41 17.05 -0.59
N SER A 135 13.50 16.93 0.74
CA SER A 135 14.20 17.89 1.59
C SER A 135 15.37 17.22 2.31
N ALA A 136 16.46 17.94 2.47
CA ALA A 136 17.70 17.44 3.08
C ALA A 136 18.07 18.31 4.28
N LYS A 137 18.43 17.66 5.41
CA LYS A 137 18.92 18.37 6.60
C LYS A 137 20.45 18.43 6.69
N VAL A 138 21.15 17.69 5.82
CA VAL A 138 22.61 17.54 5.86
C VAL A 138 23.18 17.67 4.45
N LYS A 139 24.39 18.24 4.32
CA LYS A 139 25.11 18.29 3.05
C LYS A 139 25.69 16.91 2.72
N GLN A 140 25.28 16.39 1.56
CA GLN A 140 25.99 15.45 0.69
C GLN A 140 26.33 14.05 1.27
N LYS A 141 25.42 13.11 1.00
CA LYS A 141 25.75 11.70 0.71
C LYS A 141 25.17 11.35 -0.65
N THR A 142 25.91 10.67 -1.51
CA THR A 142 25.37 10.18 -2.78
C THR A 142 24.41 9.02 -2.51
N PHE A 143 23.20 9.09 -3.04
CA PHE A 143 22.19 8.03 -2.92
C PHE A 143 21.57 7.72 -4.28
N SER A 144 20.83 6.61 -4.35
CA SER A 144 20.00 6.26 -5.50
C SER A 144 18.53 6.24 -5.09
N MET A 145 17.65 6.70 -5.96
CA MET A 145 16.21 6.59 -5.78
C MET A 145 15.63 5.85 -6.98
N MET A 146 15.08 4.67 -6.71
CA MET A 146 14.46 3.81 -7.71
C MET A 146 12.96 3.99 -7.61
N ILE A 147 12.36 4.65 -8.59
CA ILE A 147 10.91 4.84 -8.65
C ILE A 147 10.37 3.76 -9.57
N ARG A 148 9.39 2.97 -9.09
CA ARG A 148 8.69 2.02 -9.96
C ARG A 148 8.11 2.77 -11.16
N TRP A 149 8.02 2.13 -12.32
CA TRP A 149 7.29 2.66 -13.47
C TRP A 149 6.00 1.86 -13.68
N LYS A 150 4.91 2.55 -13.99
CA LYS A 150 3.61 1.97 -14.36
C LYS A 150 3.43 2.18 -15.87
N GLY A 151 3.69 1.13 -16.65
CA GLY A 151 3.41 1.07 -18.08
C GLY A 151 2.02 0.54 -18.35
#